data_AF-A0A133SJW6-F1
#
_entry.id   AF-A0A133SJW6-F1
#
_cell.length_a   1.000
_cell.length_b   1.000
_cell.length_c   1.000
_cell.angle_alpha   90.00
_cell.angle_beta   90.00
_cell.angle_gamma   90.00
#
_symmetry.space_group_name_H-M   'P 1'
#
loop_
_entity.id
_entity.type
_entity.pdbx_description
1 polymer ?
#
loop_
_entity_poly.entity_id
_entity_poly.type
_entity_poly.pdbx_seq_one_letter_code
_entity_poly.pdbx_strand_id
1 'polypeptide(L)'
;MNTLYLYEDDVSEKIARMVSPMVGMGACASYKSPRPWQHYGQVVLILGERGSLLSSLGEWREALSRKSVILVAAVKTDADWKEGLRAVEEGLGRSLTASFRLSRENFLEDAIEAARHIKALRPEPLADEEALQAMEDFLVRHNTGVLTTGSDGILRATPIEYVFVQQKLYFFSEGGEKFIHLYRNPQAAFAVFDSFTDVRHLGGLQIEGSVRLLEGDDPAYVTAAAAKGISQKRLDSLAVTLHGIELTPRRLTFVWSGFAERKQPLRQIYYLS
;
A
#
# COMPACT_ATOMS: atom_id res chain seq x y z
N MET A 1 -3.48 -8.62 11.10
CA MET A 1 -2.60 -8.82 12.27
C MET A 1 -2.19 -7.46 12.82
N ASN A 2 -2.55 -7.14 14.06
CA ASN A 2 -2.16 -5.88 14.71
C ASN A 2 -0.72 -5.93 15.19
N THR A 3 -0.06 -4.77 15.27
CA THR A 3 1.33 -4.66 15.75
C THR A 3 1.47 -3.71 16.91
N LEU A 4 2.25 -4.13 17.91
CA LEU A 4 2.63 -3.31 19.05
C LEU A 4 4.09 -2.87 18.89
N TYR A 5 4.34 -1.57 18.91
CA TYR A 5 5.66 -0.98 18.91
C TYR A 5 6.01 -0.59 20.36
N LEU A 6 7.01 -1.25 20.93
CA LEU A 6 7.47 -0.96 22.28
C LEU A 6 8.74 -0.11 22.24
N TYR A 7 8.72 1.00 22.96
CA TYR A 7 9.84 1.93 23.03
C TYR A 7 10.27 2.17 24.49
N GLU A 8 11.51 2.61 24.69
CA GLU A 8 12.12 2.75 26.01
C GLU A 8 12.36 4.18 26.48
N ASP A 9 12.46 5.12 25.54
CA ASP A 9 12.77 6.53 25.77
C ASP A 9 12.18 7.42 24.66
N ASP A 10 12.41 8.73 24.76
CA ASP A 10 11.86 9.72 23.82
C ASP A 10 12.38 9.54 22.38
N VAL A 11 13.60 8.98 22.21
CA VAL A 11 14.20 8.77 20.89
C VAL A 11 13.56 7.56 20.22
N SER A 12 13.49 6.44 20.93
CA SER A 12 12.81 5.22 20.48
C SER A 12 11.30 5.44 20.29
N GLU A 13 10.66 6.33 21.05
CA GLU A 13 9.27 6.73 20.82
C GLU A 13 9.08 7.40 19.46
N LYS A 14 9.96 8.35 19.12
CA LYS A 14 9.92 9.04 17.81
C LYS A 14 10.09 8.04 16.65
N ILE A 15 11.01 7.08 16.79
CA ILE A 15 11.19 5.99 15.82
C ILE A 15 9.91 5.16 15.71
N ALA A 16 9.32 4.75 16.84
CA ALA A 16 8.08 3.97 16.85
C ALA A 16 6.95 4.71 16.11
N ARG A 17 6.78 6.01 16.39
CA ARG A 17 5.76 6.86 15.76
C ARG A 17 6.01 7.14 14.28
N MET A 18 7.26 7.06 13.83
CA MET A 18 7.63 7.18 12.42
C MET A 18 7.39 5.87 11.65
N VAL A 19 7.85 4.74 12.19
CA VAL A 19 7.77 3.43 11.53
C VAL A 19 6.34 2.87 11.54
N SER A 20 5.61 2.99 12.65
CA SER A 20 4.26 2.44 12.80
C SER A 20 3.29 2.79 11.65
N PRO A 21 3.09 4.08 11.28
CA PRO A 21 2.15 4.44 10.22
C PRO A 21 2.58 3.96 8.83
N MET A 22 3.89 3.81 8.56
CA MET A 22 4.41 3.31 7.28
C MET A 22 4.05 1.82 7.08
N VAL A 23 4.04 1.05 8.17
CA VAL A 23 3.68 -0.37 8.16
C VAL A 23 2.16 -0.58 8.12
N GLY A 24 1.39 0.24 8.86
CA GLY A 24 -0.08 0.21 8.88
C GLY A 24 -0.68 0.20 10.29
N MET A 25 -1.70 -0.63 10.54
CA MET A 25 -2.39 -0.72 11.85
C MET A 25 -1.43 -1.12 12.97
N GLY A 26 -0.98 -0.14 13.74
CA GLY A 26 -0.03 -0.30 14.83
C GLY A 26 -0.38 0.58 16.03
N ALA A 27 0.01 0.12 17.22
CA ALA A 27 -0.06 0.90 18.43
C ALA A 27 1.35 1.06 19.00
N CYS A 28 1.69 2.27 19.48
CA CYS A 28 2.92 2.51 20.22
C CYS A 28 2.62 2.51 21.73
N ALA A 29 3.51 1.93 22.53
CA ALA A 29 3.45 1.96 23.98
C ALA A 29 4.85 1.94 24.60
N SER A 30 5.00 2.57 25.77
CA SER A 30 6.21 2.42 26.56
C SER A 30 6.36 0.99 27.05
N TYR A 31 7.58 0.49 27.04
CA TYR A 31 7.94 -0.83 27.56
C TYR A 31 7.57 -1.03 29.05
N LYS A 32 7.47 0.06 29.83
CA LYS A 32 7.06 0.04 31.25
C LYS A 32 5.56 -0.20 31.44
N SER A 33 4.76 0.00 30.40
CA SER A 33 3.32 -0.15 30.46
C SER A 33 2.83 -0.74 29.14
N PRO A 34 3.22 -1.99 28.83
CA PRO A 34 2.85 -2.62 27.57
C PRO A 34 1.33 -2.83 27.50
N ARG A 35 0.78 -2.70 26.30
CA ARG A 35 -0.63 -3.00 26.06
C ARG A 35 -0.88 -4.52 26.14
N PRO A 36 -2.12 -4.97 26.38
CA PRO A 36 -2.43 -6.39 26.51
C PRO A 36 -2.01 -7.19 25.27
N TRP A 37 -1.15 -8.19 25.48
CA TRP A 37 -0.48 -8.95 24.41
C TRP A 37 -1.45 -9.70 23.49
N GLN A 38 -2.64 -10.10 23.98
CA GLN A 38 -3.60 -10.90 23.21
C GLN A 38 -4.10 -10.22 21.93
N HIS A 39 -4.05 -8.89 21.86
CA HIS A 39 -4.54 -8.13 20.71
C HIS A 39 -3.52 -8.01 19.56
N TYR A 40 -2.29 -8.48 19.77
CA TYR A 40 -1.17 -8.26 18.84
C TYR A 40 -0.56 -9.59 18.41
N GLY A 41 -0.46 -9.81 17.10
CA GLY A 41 0.26 -10.97 16.55
C GLY A 41 1.74 -10.70 16.26
N GLN A 42 2.10 -9.41 16.19
CA GLN A 42 3.45 -8.94 15.93
C GLN A 42 3.84 -7.87 16.96
N VAL A 43 5.09 -7.91 17.42
CA VAL A 43 5.67 -6.93 18.33
C VAL A 43 6.98 -6.44 17.73
N VAL A 44 7.14 -5.12 17.64
CA VAL A 44 8.37 -4.46 17.20
C VAL A 44 8.99 -3.82 18.43
N LEU A 45 10.16 -4.30 18.82
CA LEU A 45 10.96 -3.73 19.89
C LEU A 45 11.82 -2.61 19.30
N ILE A 46 11.63 -1.39 19.79
CA ILE A 46 12.44 -0.24 19.41
C ILE A 46 13.47 0.00 20.49
N LEU A 47 14.72 -0.40 20.22
CA LEU A 47 15.82 -0.29 21.17
C LEU A 47 16.51 1.08 21.02
N GLY A 48 16.62 1.80 22.13
CA GLY A 48 17.41 3.03 22.25
C GLY A 48 18.84 2.75 22.67
N GLU A 49 19.62 3.80 22.94
CA GLU A 49 21.03 3.67 23.34
C GLU A 49 21.20 3.05 24.73
N ARG A 50 20.17 3.08 25.59
CA ARG A 50 20.26 2.63 26.97
C ARG A 50 19.96 1.14 27.14
N GLY A 51 19.19 0.54 26.22
CA GLY A 51 18.80 -0.86 26.30
C GLY A 51 17.98 -1.21 27.55
N SER A 52 17.25 -0.24 28.12
CA SER A 52 16.47 -0.42 29.35
C SER A 52 15.36 -1.48 29.17
N LEU A 53 14.83 -1.61 27.96
CA LEU A 53 13.85 -2.64 27.60
C LEU A 53 14.38 -4.06 27.77
N LEU A 54 15.69 -4.28 27.61
CA LEU A 54 16.30 -5.62 27.65
C LEU A 54 16.03 -6.34 28.98
N SER A 55 15.98 -5.59 30.08
CA SER A 55 15.71 -6.12 31.42
C SER A 55 14.35 -6.81 31.56
N SER A 56 13.36 -6.44 30.73
CA SER A 56 12.00 -6.98 30.79
C SER A 56 11.79 -8.20 29.87
N LEU A 57 12.75 -8.53 29.00
CA LEU A 57 12.57 -9.58 27.99
C LEU A 57 12.34 -10.97 28.56
N GLY A 58 13.01 -11.29 29.68
CA GLY A 58 12.85 -12.56 30.38
C GLY A 58 11.41 -12.80 30.84
N GLU A 59 10.75 -11.75 31.33
CA GLU A 59 9.35 -11.80 31.79
C GLU A 59 8.36 -11.97 30.62
N TRP A 60 8.73 -11.53 29.42
CA TRP A 60 7.86 -11.57 28.25
C TRP A 60 8.01 -12.83 27.40
N ARG A 61 8.96 -13.72 27.73
CA ARG A 61 9.25 -14.95 26.94
C ARG A 61 7.99 -15.74 26.60
N GLU A 62 7.17 -16.03 27.60
CA GLU A 62 5.95 -16.83 27.42
C GLU A 62 4.94 -16.07 26.55
N ALA A 63 4.67 -14.81 26.88
CA ALA A 63 3.70 -13.97 26.17
C ALA A 63 4.06 -13.75 24.69
N LEU A 64 5.35 -13.69 24.37
CA LEU A 64 5.86 -13.45 23.01
C LEU A 64 6.19 -14.75 22.23
N SER A 65 6.15 -15.92 22.87
CA SER A 65 6.60 -17.21 22.32
C SER A 65 5.98 -17.58 20.97
N ARG A 66 4.72 -17.19 20.71
CA ARG A 66 3.98 -17.46 19.45
C ARG A 66 3.79 -16.24 18.56
N LYS A 67 4.39 -15.09 18.91
CA LYS A 67 4.23 -13.84 18.16
C LYS A 67 5.40 -13.65 17.20
N SER A 68 5.21 -12.89 16.14
CA SER A 68 6.33 -12.35 15.36
C SER A 68 7.00 -11.26 16.21
N VAL A 69 8.32 -11.34 16.42
CA VAL A 69 9.07 -10.33 17.17
C VAL A 69 10.16 -9.79 16.29
N ILE A 70 10.21 -8.46 16.18
CA ILE A 70 11.14 -7.74 15.30
C ILE A 70 11.89 -6.72 16.14
N LEU A 71 13.18 -6.55 15.87
CA LEU A 71 14.00 -5.51 16.48
C LEU A 71 14.24 -4.37 15.48
N VAL A 72 14.05 -3.14 15.92
CA VAL A 72 14.56 -1.94 15.24
C VAL A 72 15.41 -1.19 16.25
N ALA A 73 16.67 -0.93 15.94
CA ALA A 73 17.57 -0.24 16.86
C ALA A 73 18.29 0.92 16.19
N ALA A 74 18.27 2.09 16.83
CA ALA A 74 19.08 3.23 16.42
C ALA A 74 20.38 3.23 17.23
N VAL A 75 21.44 2.67 16.64
CA VAL A 75 22.71 2.42 17.33
C VAL A 75 23.88 2.98 16.53
N LYS A 76 24.91 3.44 17.26
CA LYS A 76 26.05 4.16 16.68
C LYS A 76 26.93 3.25 15.83
N THR A 77 27.20 2.04 16.31
CA THR A 77 28.15 1.13 15.65
C THR A 77 27.52 -0.23 15.31
N ASP A 78 28.16 -0.97 14.40
CA ASP A 78 27.79 -2.36 14.11
C ASP A 78 28.03 -3.30 15.30
N ALA A 79 28.95 -2.95 16.19
CA ALA A 79 29.20 -3.71 17.41
C ALA A 79 28.00 -3.59 18.36
N ASP A 80 27.54 -2.36 18.62
CA ASP A 80 26.35 -2.08 19.44
C ASP A 80 25.11 -2.78 18.88
N TRP A 81 24.98 -2.80 17.54
CA TRP A 81 23.90 -3.52 16.85
C TRP A 81 23.93 -5.02 17.15
N LYS A 82 25.07 -5.67 16.94
CA LYS A 82 25.23 -7.11 17.15
C LYS A 82 25.04 -7.50 18.61
N GLU A 83 25.53 -6.68 19.54
CA GLU A 83 25.34 -6.88 20.97
C GLU A 83 23.87 -6.76 21.36
N GLY A 84 23.19 -5.69 20.91
CA GLY A 84 21.76 -5.50 21.16
C GLY A 84 20.90 -6.64 20.59
N LEU A 85 21.18 -7.07 19.35
CA LEU A 85 20.49 -8.20 18.73
C LEU A 85 20.67 -9.49 19.55
N ARG A 86 21.91 -9.82 19.93
CA ARG A 86 22.21 -11.00 20.76
C ARG A 86 21.50 -10.93 22.10
N ALA A 87 21.56 -9.79 22.78
CA ALA A 87 20.91 -9.60 24.08
C ALA A 87 19.39 -9.77 23.99
N VAL A 88 18.76 -9.32 22.89
CA VAL A 88 17.33 -9.53 22.67
C VAL A 88 17.00 -11.01 22.46
N GLU A 89 17.74 -11.71 21.61
CA GLU A 89 17.51 -13.13 21.33
C GLU A 89 17.77 -14.01 22.56
N GLU A 90 18.84 -13.75 23.30
CA GLU A 90 19.14 -14.40 24.58
C GLU A 90 18.04 -14.10 25.62
N GLY A 91 17.61 -12.85 25.72
CA GLY A 91 16.56 -12.39 26.62
C GLY A 91 15.22 -13.06 26.34
N LEU A 92 14.89 -13.31 25.07
CA LEU A 92 13.67 -14.03 24.65
C LEU A 92 13.84 -15.56 24.59
N GLY A 93 15.08 -16.06 24.59
CA GLY A 93 15.39 -17.48 24.43
C GLY A 93 15.09 -18.02 23.03
N ARG A 94 15.06 -17.17 22.00
CA ARG A 94 14.78 -17.56 20.60
C ARG A 94 15.23 -16.48 19.61
N SER A 95 15.37 -16.87 18.35
CA SER A 95 15.68 -15.92 17.27
C SER A 95 14.51 -15.00 16.91
N LEU A 96 14.84 -13.82 16.40
CA LEU A 96 13.86 -12.84 15.92
C LEU A 96 13.33 -13.18 14.53
N THR A 97 12.15 -12.65 14.19
CA THR A 97 11.60 -12.73 12.84
C THR A 97 12.39 -11.88 11.86
N ALA A 98 12.79 -10.68 12.28
CA ALA A 98 13.60 -9.75 11.50
C ALA A 98 14.27 -8.75 12.44
N SER A 99 15.29 -8.07 11.95
CA SER A 99 16.03 -7.09 12.73
C SER A 99 16.60 -6.00 11.80
N PHE A 100 16.48 -4.74 12.19
CA PHE A 100 16.89 -3.57 11.39
C PHE A 100 17.71 -2.60 12.24
N ARG A 101 18.85 -2.17 11.69
CA ARG A 101 19.67 -1.10 12.24
C ARG A 101 19.31 0.22 11.55
N LEU A 102 19.12 1.28 12.34
CA LEU A 102 18.99 2.65 11.83
C LEU A 102 20.31 3.38 12.06
N SER A 103 20.98 3.76 10.98
CA SER A 103 22.20 4.58 11.00
C SER A 103 21.86 6.05 11.30
N ARG A 104 22.84 6.83 11.76
CA ARG A 104 22.64 8.27 11.98
C ARG A 104 22.65 9.04 10.66
N GLU A 105 23.43 8.55 9.70
CA GLU A 105 23.68 9.18 8.41
C GLU A 105 22.48 9.03 7.47
N ASN A 106 21.80 7.87 7.49
CA ASN A 106 20.69 7.55 6.60
C ASN A 106 19.40 7.22 7.36
N PHE A 107 19.22 7.79 8.55
CA PHE A 107 18.16 7.42 9.50
C PHE A 107 16.76 7.28 8.89
N LEU A 108 16.35 8.24 8.05
CA LEU A 108 15.03 8.22 7.42
C LEU A 108 14.89 7.06 6.42
N GLU A 109 15.88 6.88 5.55
CA GLU A 109 15.87 5.81 4.55
C GLU A 109 15.92 4.44 5.20
N ASP A 110 16.75 4.26 6.23
CA ASP A 110 16.81 3.01 6.99
C ASP A 110 15.47 2.70 7.67
N ALA A 111 14.78 3.73 8.19
CA ALA A 111 13.48 3.54 8.83
C ALA A 111 12.38 3.21 7.82
N ILE A 112 12.39 3.85 6.65
CA ILE A 112 11.50 3.53 5.54
C ILE A 112 11.73 2.08 5.09
N GLU A 113 12.99 1.66 4.97
CA GLU A 113 13.35 0.32 4.53
C GLU A 113 12.97 -0.75 5.55
N ALA A 114 13.19 -0.49 6.84
CA ALA A 114 12.68 -1.31 7.93
C ALA A 114 11.15 -1.42 7.86
N ALA A 115 10.44 -0.31 7.67
CA ALA A 115 8.99 -0.33 7.55
C ALA A 115 8.50 -1.14 6.34
N ARG A 116 9.14 -1.02 5.17
CA ARG A 116 8.82 -1.81 3.97
C ARG A 116 8.95 -3.30 4.24
N HIS A 117 10.07 -3.72 4.83
CA HIS A 117 10.29 -5.13 5.17
C HIS A 117 9.28 -5.63 6.21
N ILE A 118 9.04 -4.87 7.29
CA ILE A 118 8.05 -5.24 8.31
C ILE A 118 6.65 -5.40 7.69
N LYS A 119 6.28 -4.52 6.76
CA LYS A 119 5.03 -4.60 6.01
C LYS A 119 4.99 -5.85 5.12
N ALA A 120 6.07 -6.17 4.43
CA ALA A 120 6.18 -7.34 3.55
C ALA A 120 6.13 -8.68 4.30
N LEU A 121 6.47 -8.72 5.59
CA LEU A 121 6.28 -9.92 6.44
C LEU A 121 4.81 -10.30 6.65
N ARG A 122 3.86 -9.44 6.25
CA ARG A 122 2.43 -9.71 6.38
C ARG A 122 1.91 -10.22 5.04
N PRO A 123 1.25 -11.39 5.02
CA PRO A 123 0.58 -11.84 3.80
C PRO A 123 -0.49 -10.82 3.42
N GLU A 124 -0.48 -10.43 2.16
CA GLU A 124 -1.55 -9.64 1.59
C GLU A 124 -2.79 -10.53 1.40
N PRO A 125 -4.01 -10.02 1.65
CA PRO A 125 -5.24 -10.73 1.34
C PRO A 125 -5.39 -10.80 -0.18
N LEU A 126 -4.83 -11.83 -0.79
CA LEU A 126 -4.90 -12.04 -2.23
C LEU A 126 -6.33 -12.39 -2.64
N ALA A 127 -6.78 -11.74 -3.70
CA ALA A 127 -8.10 -11.96 -4.28
C ALA A 127 -8.17 -13.35 -4.92
N ASP A 128 -9.23 -14.08 -4.63
CA ASP A 128 -9.65 -15.24 -5.40
C ASP A 128 -10.49 -14.81 -6.62
N GLU A 129 -11.00 -15.79 -7.38
CA GLU A 129 -11.82 -15.55 -8.57
C GLU A 129 -13.10 -14.75 -8.27
N GLU A 130 -13.75 -15.01 -7.13
CA GLU A 130 -14.97 -14.28 -6.74
C GLU A 130 -14.68 -12.82 -6.38
N ALA A 131 -13.54 -12.58 -5.71
CA ALA A 131 -13.08 -11.24 -5.39
C ALA A 131 -12.65 -10.47 -6.64
N LEU A 132 -11.99 -11.14 -7.60
CA LEU A 132 -11.67 -10.54 -8.89
C LEU A 132 -12.94 -10.17 -9.66
N GLN A 133 -13.92 -11.08 -9.73
CA GLN A 133 -15.22 -10.78 -10.36
C GLN A 133 -15.90 -9.58 -9.71
N ALA A 134 -15.83 -9.45 -8.37
CA ALA A 134 -16.37 -8.29 -7.68
C ALA A 134 -15.64 -6.98 -8.05
N MET A 135 -14.33 -7.02 -8.30
CA MET A 135 -13.57 -5.85 -8.78
C MET A 135 -14.02 -5.45 -10.20
N GLU A 136 -14.17 -6.43 -11.10
CA GLU A 136 -14.62 -6.18 -12.48
C GLU A 136 -16.06 -5.65 -12.51
N ASP A 137 -16.96 -6.25 -11.74
CA ASP A 137 -18.32 -5.76 -11.57
C ASP A 137 -18.35 -4.32 -11.05
N PHE A 138 -17.48 -4.00 -10.09
CA PHE A 138 -17.36 -2.65 -9.55
C PHE A 138 -16.91 -1.67 -10.64
N LEU A 139 -15.96 -2.06 -11.49
CA LEU A 139 -15.53 -1.27 -12.63
C LEU A 139 -16.61 -1.09 -13.69
N VAL A 140 -17.46 -2.09 -13.94
CA VAL A 140 -18.54 -2.00 -14.93
C VAL A 140 -19.70 -1.12 -14.44
N ARG A 141 -19.98 -1.12 -13.13
CA ARG A 141 -21.06 -0.31 -12.53
C ARG A 141 -20.71 1.18 -12.42
N HIS A 142 -19.44 1.52 -12.54
CA HIS A 142 -18.93 2.88 -12.51
C HIS A 142 -18.47 3.31 -13.89
N ASN A 143 -18.48 4.62 -14.14
CA ASN A 143 -18.02 5.20 -15.41
C ASN A 143 -17.01 6.32 -15.21
N THR A 144 -16.71 6.69 -13.96
CA THR A 144 -15.86 7.84 -13.61
C THR A 144 -14.95 7.46 -12.45
N GLY A 145 -13.73 7.99 -12.47
CA GLY A 145 -12.79 7.88 -11.35
C GLY A 145 -11.74 8.98 -11.44
N VAL A 146 -10.63 8.80 -10.72
CA VAL A 146 -9.53 9.76 -10.67
C VAL A 146 -8.26 9.12 -11.22
N LEU A 147 -7.81 9.61 -12.38
CA LEU A 147 -6.53 9.24 -12.98
C LEU A 147 -5.43 10.11 -12.39
N THR A 148 -4.48 9.46 -11.72
CA THR A 148 -3.31 10.07 -11.13
C THR A 148 -2.09 9.78 -11.99
N THR A 149 -1.46 10.84 -12.48
CA THR A 149 -0.20 10.78 -13.24
C THR A 149 0.85 11.64 -12.56
N GLY A 150 2.13 11.37 -12.80
CA GLY A 150 3.19 12.20 -12.26
C GLY A 150 4.55 11.97 -12.89
N SER A 151 5.36 13.03 -12.94
CA SER A 151 6.76 13.02 -13.36
C SER A 151 7.51 14.14 -12.64
N ASP A 152 8.83 13.98 -12.45
CA ASP A 152 9.70 15.03 -11.88
C ASP A 152 9.22 15.58 -10.52
N GLY A 153 8.61 14.72 -9.69
CA GLY A 153 8.08 15.09 -8.38
C GLY A 153 6.75 15.86 -8.40
N ILE A 154 6.17 16.09 -9.59
CA ILE A 154 4.86 16.74 -9.76
C ILE A 154 3.80 15.65 -9.96
N LEU A 155 2.70 15.74 -9.20
CA LEU A 155 1.55 14.85 -9.29
C LEU A 155 0.33 15.60 -9.81
N ARG A 156 -0.50 14.92 -10.61
CA ARG A 156 -1.78 15.44 -11.08
C ARG A 156 -2.86 14.39 -10.89
N ALA A 157 -3.94 14.75 -10.22
CA ALA A 157 -5.17 13.96 -10.13
C ALA A 157 -6.22 14.56 -11.08
N THR A 158 -6.74 13.75 -12.00
CA THR A 158 -7.73 14.16 -13.00
C THR A 158 -9.00 13.33 -12.85
N PRO A 159 -10.14 13.91 -12.45
CA PRO A 159 -11.43 13.26 -12.60
C PRO A 159 -11.68 12.99 -14.09
N ILE A 160 -11.94 11.73 -14.45
CA ILE A 160 -12.06 11.32 -15.83
C ILE A 160 -13.02 10.14 -15.96
N GLU A 161 -13.80 10.17 -17.04
CA GLU A 161 -14.63 9.04 -17.41
C GLU A 161 -13.79 7.93 -18.06
N TYR A 162 -14.18 6.68 -17.86
CA TYR A 162 -13.51 5.53 -18.43
C TYR A 162 -14.49 4.51 -19.02
N VAL A 163 -13.94 3.57 -19.77
CA VAL A 163 -14.61 2.31 -20.11
C VAL A 163 -13.66 1.16 -19.78
N PHE A 164 -14.20 0.07 -19.24
CA PHE A 164 -13.44 -1.14 -18.91
C PHE A 164 -13.73 -2.21 -19.95
N VAL A 165 -12.70 -2.62 -20.70
CA VAL A 165 -12.80 -3.58 -21.80
C VAL A 165 -11.60 -4.50 -21.76
N GLN A 166 -11.82 -5.82 -21.85
CA GLN A 166 -10.75 -6.82 -21.90
C GLN A 166 -9.69 -6.63 -20.80
N GLN A 167 -10.15 -6.44 -19.56
CA GLN A 167 -9.30 -6.23 -18.37
C GLN A 167 -8.42 -4.97 -18.40
N LYS A 168 -8.71 -4.02 -19.30
CA LYS A 168 -8.00 -2.74 -19.42
C LYS A 168 -8.96 -1.57 -19.23
N LEU A 169 -8.43 -0.45 -18.74
CA LEU A 169 -9.17 0.81 -18.65
C LEU A 169 -8.78 1.73 -19.79
N TYR A 170 -9.78 2.33 -20.41
CA TYR A 170 -9.59 3.28 -21.50
C TYR A 170 -10.20 4.63 -21.13
N PHE A 171 -9.43 5.69 -21.37
CA PHE A 171 -9.83 7.06 -21.14
C PHE A 171 -9.75 7.86 -22.43
N PHE A 172 -10.66 8.81 -22.59
CA PHE A 172 -10.70 9.74 -23.72
C PHE A 172 -10.50 11.15 -23.19
N SER A 173 -9.56 11.90 -23.77
CA SER A 173 -9.20 13.23 -23.27
C SER A 173 -8.76 14.19 -24.36
N GLU A 174 -9.14 15.46 -24.22
CA GLU A 174 -8.72 16.57 -25.10
C GLU A 174 -7.28 17.06 -24.85
N GLY A 175 -6.43 16.26 -24.20
CA GLY A 175 -5.08 16.69 -23.79
C GLY A 175 -4.97 17.19 -22.34
N GLY A 176 -4.02 18.08 -22.10
CA GLY A 176 -3.71 18.68 -20.79
C GLY A 176 -2.49 18.10 -20.08
N GLU A 177 -2.18 18.63 -18.90
CA GLU A 177 -0.94 18.38 -18.15
C GLU A 177 -0.62 16.90 -17.91
N LYS A 178 -1.65 16.05 -17.77
CA LYS A 178 -1.47 14.60 -17.64
C LYS A 178 -0.66 13.97 -18.78
N PHE A 179 -0.72 14.51 -19.99
CA PHE A 179 0.08 14.01 -21.12
C PHE A 179 1.57 14.35 -20.95
N ILE A 180 1.91 15.51 -20.39
CA ILE A 180 3.31 15.85 -20.07
C ILE A 180 3.90 14.78 -19.15
N HIS A 181 3.15 14.38 -18.12
CA HIS A 181 3.56 13.30 -17.23
C HIS A 181 3.67 11.97 -17.95
N LEU A 182 2.65 11.57 -18.73
CA LEU A 182 2.60 10.26 -19.38
C LEU A 182 3.68 10.06 -20.45
N TYR A 183 4.10 11.12 -21.15
CA TYR A 183 5.24 11.05 -22.08
C TYR A 183 6.58 10.83 -21.35
N ARG A 184 6.72 11.22 -20.08
CA ARG A 184 7.93 11.05 -19.27
C ARG A 184 7.91 9.80 -18.39
N ASN A 185 6.73 9.43 -17.91
CA ASN A 185 6.50 8.33 -17.00
C ASN A 185 5.24 7.57 -17.42
N PRO A 186 5.38 6.41 -18.10
CA PRO A 186 4.26 5.60 -18.57
C PRO A 186 3.64 4.76 -17.43
N GLN A 187 3.59 5.30 -16.21
CA GLN A 187 2.95 4.70 -15.04
C GLN A 187 1.87 5.63 -14.53
N ALA A 188 0.74 5.06 -14.13
CA ALA A 188 -0.35 5.81 -13.54
C ALA A 188 -1.04 4.99 -12.45
N ALA A 189 -1.74 5.70 -11.58
CA ALA A 189 -2.71 5.11 -10.67
C ALA A 189 -4.12 5.60 -11.02
N PHE A 190 -5.11 4.76 -10.83
CA PHE A 190 -6.51 5.10 -11.03
C PHE A 190 -7.33 4.67 -9.81
N ALA A 191 -8.27 5.51 -9.39
CA ALA A 191 -9.16 5.20 -8.28
C ALA A 191 -10.63 5.36 -8.69
N VAL A 192 -11.44 4.36 -8.36
CA VAL A 192 -12.90 4.39 -8.47
C VAL A 192 -13.46 4.15 -7.07
N PHE A 193 -14.43 4.95 -6.64
CA PHE A 193 -14.96 4.83 -5.28
C PHE A 193 -16.39 5.36 -5.21
N ASP A 194 -17.17 4.72 -4.33
CA ASP A 194 -18.47 5.21 -3.93
C ASP A 194 -18.30 6.42 -3.00
N SER A 195 -19.30 7.30 -2.98
CA SER A 195 -19.37 8.34 -1.95
C SER A 195 -19.48 7.70 -0.57
N PHE A 196 -18.59 8.07 0.34
CA PHE A 196 -18.62 7.51 1.69
C PHE A 196 -19.88 7.95 2.44
N THR A 197 -20.64 6.98 2.94
CA THR A 197 -21.84 7.19 3.76
C THR A 197 -21.68 6.57 5.13
N ASP A 198 -21.42 5.27 5.20
CA ASP A 198 -21.02 4.56 6.40
C ASP A 198 -20.11 3.35 6.06
N VAL A 199 -19.63 2.66 7.09
CA VAL A 199 -18.74 1.50 6.94
C VAL A 199 -19.39 0.28 6.27
N ARG A 200 -20.72 0.22 6.19
CA ARG A 200 -21.47 -0.89 5.57
C ARG A 200 -21.63 -0.71 4.06
N HIS A 201 -21.41 0.50 3.54
CA HIS A 201 -21.51 0.83 2.12
C HIS A 201 -20.16 1.28 1.54
N LEU A 202 -19.06 0.80 2.11
CA LEU A 202 -17.73 1.14 1.64
C LEU A 202 -17.42 0.41 0.32
N GLY A 203 -17.06 1.17 -0.71
CA GLY A 203 -16.56 0.65 -1.98
C GLY A 203 -15.47 1.56 -2.54
N GLY A 204 -14.27 1.03 -2.73
CA GLY A 204 -13.16 1.78 -3.28
C GLY A 204 -12.08 0.88 -3.87
N LEU A 205 -11.88 1.01 -5.18
CA LEU A 205 -10.91 0.26 -5.96
C LEU A 205 -9.75 1.17 -6.39
N GLN A 206 -8.54 0.76 -6.03
CA GLN A 206 -7.29 1.39 -6.45
C GLN A 206 -6.62 0.50 -7.50
N ILE A 207 -6.06 1.12 -8.53
CA ILE A 207 -5.46 0.44 -9.66
C ILE A 207 -4.11 1.08 -9.93
N GLU A 208 -3.04 0.32 -9.93
CA GLU A 208 -1.73 0.76 -10.42
C GLU A 208 -1.39 0.01 -11.70
N GLY A 209 -0.86 0.72 -12.70
CA GLY A 209 -0.59 0.11 -14.00
C GLY A 209 0.31 0.91 -14.91
N SER A 210 0.65 0.30 -16.04
CA SER A 210 1.33 0.98 -17.13
C SER A 210 0.35 1.58 -18.11
N VAL A 211 0.76 2.69 -18.70
CA VAL A 211 -0.05 3.46 -19.65
C VAL A 211 0.56 3.41 -21.04
N ARG A 212 -0.32 3.32 -22.04
CA ARG A 212 -0.01 3.52 -23.46
C ARG A 212 -0.93 4.62 -24.00
N LEU A 213 -0.35 5.60 -24.67
CA LEU A 213 -1.11 6.61 -25.40
C LEU A 213 -1.56 6.01 -26.73
N LEU A 214 -2.82 6.26 -27.10
CA LEU A 214 -3.45 5.74 -28.30
C LEU A 214 -3.76 6.87 -29.28
N GLU A 215 -3.43 6.63 -30.53
CA GLU A 215 -3.86 7.45 -31.66
C GLU A 215 -5.22 6.95 -32.20
N GLY A 216 -5.89 7.77 -33.01
CA GLY A 216 -7.28 7.52 -33.42
C GLY A 216 -7.51 6.28 -34.29
N ASP A 217 -6.48 5.80 -35.00
CA ASP A 217 -6.52 4.61 -35.84
C ASP A 217 -6.06 3.33 -35.11
N ASP A 218 -5.63 3.43 -33.85
CA ASP A 218 -5.24 2.27 -33.05
C ASP A 218 -6.45 1.33 -32.84
N PRO A 219 -6.34 0.03 -33.12
CA PRO A 219 -7.46 -0.90 -32.93
C PRO A 219 -8.04 -0.91 -31.51
N ALA A 220 -7.20 -0.68 -30.49
CA ALA A 220 -7.65 -0.58 -29.11
C ALA A 220 -8.45 0.71 -28.87
N TYR A 221 -8.06 1.83 -29.51
CA TYR A 221 -8.81 3.08 -29.47
C TYR A 221 -10.21 2.88 -30.07
N VAL A 222 -10.28 2.29 -31.27
CA VAL A 222 -11.55 2.04 -31.97
C VAL A 222 -12.46 1.14 -31.13
N THR A 223 -11.91 0.07 -30.55
CA THR A 223 -12.64 -0.85 -29.68
C THR A 223 -13.19 -0.14 -28.44
N ALA A 224 -12.35 0.66 -27.78
CA ALA A 224 -12.76 1.42 -26.60
C ALA A 224 -13.79 2.51 -26.93
N ALA A 225 -13.68 3.16 -28.08
CA ALA A 225 -14.60 4.20 -28.52
C ALA A 225 -15.98 3.62 -28.79
N ALA A 226 -16.03 2.47 -29.47
CA ALA A 226 -17.26 1.71 -29.68
C ALA A 226 -17.90 1.28 -28.35
N ALA A 227 -17.11 0.74 -27.41
CA ALA A 227 -17.60 0.34 -26.08
C ALA A 227 -18.13 1.53 -25.27
N LYS A 228 -17.54 2.73 -25.44
CA LYS A 228 -18.01 3.96 -24.81
C LYS A 228 -19.20 4.61 -25.55
N GLY A 229 -19.60 4.09 -26.71
CA GLY A 229 -20.66 4.66 -27.53
C GLY A 229 -20.27 5.96 -28.25
N ILE A 230 -18.97 6.18 -28.49
CA ILE A 230 -18.46 7.29 -29.28
C ILE A 230 -18.41 6.84 -30.75
N SER A 231 -19.28 7.41 -31.59
CA SER A 231 -19.30 7.08 -33.01
C SER A 231 -18.15 7.76 -33.77
N GLN A 232 -17.68 7.14 -34.86
CA GLN A 232 -16.67 7.75 -35.74
C GLN A 232 -17.12 9.12 -36.25
N LYS A 233 -18.38 9.25 -36.65
CA LYS A 233 -18.97 10.54 -37.08
C LYS A 233 -18.84 11.62 -35.99
N ARG A 234 -18.98 11.25 -34.71
CA ARG A 234 -18.79 12.19 -33.60
C ARG A 234 -17.33 12.61 -33.51
N LEU A 235 -16.40 11.66 -33.55
CA LEU A 235 -14.95 11.95 -33.53
C LEU A 235 -14.54 12.87 -34.68
N ASP A 236 -14.97 12.57 -35.90
CA ASP A 236 -14.67 13.36 -37.10
C ASP A 236 -15.28 14.78 -37.05
N SER A 237 -16.34 14.98 -36.26
CA SER A 237 -16.99 16.28 -36.10
C SER A 237 -16.33 17.18 -35.05
N LEU A 238 -15.42 16.64 -34.22
CA LEU A 238 -14.75 17.42 -33.20
C LEU A 238 -13.69 18.33 -33.85
N ALA A 239 -13.62 19.59 -33.40
CA ALA A 239 -12.55 20.50 -33.79
C ALA A 239 -11.20 20.19 -33.13
N VAL A 240 -11.18 19.19 -32.23
CA VAL A 240 -10.05 18.78 -31.40
C VAL A 240 -9.84 17.27 -31.50
N THR A 241 -8.61 16.83 -31.30
CA THR A 241 -8.31 15.40 -31.17
C THR A 241 -8.68 14.92 -29.78
N LEU A 242 -9.52 13.89 -29.71
CA LEU A 242 -9.81 13.19 -28.48
C LEU A 242 -8.81 12.04 -28.32
N HIS A 243 -7.73 12.27 -27.59
CA HIS A 243 -6.66 11.29 -27.39
C HIS A 243 -7.12 10.13 -26.52
N GLY A 244 -6.65 8.91 -26.85
CA GLY A 244 -6.89 7.73 -26.05
C GLY A 244 -5.76 7.46 -25.07
N ILE A 245 -6.12 6.97 -23.89
CA ILE A 245 -5.17 6.51 -22.89
C ILE A 245 -5.61 5.10 -22.50
N GLU A 246 -4.77 4.11 -22.74
CA GLU A 246 -4.94 2.74 -22.25
C GLU A 246 -4.14 2.57 -20.96
N LEU A 247 -4.81 2.19 -19.88
CA LEU A 247 -4.17 1.73 -18.65
C LEU A 247 -4.32 0.21 -18.57
N THR A 248 -3.17 -0.47 -18.58
CA THR A 248 -3.09 -1.91 -18.30
C THR A 248 -2.80 -2.09 -16.81
N PRO A 249 -3.77 -2.60 -16.03
CA PRO A 249 -3.60 -2.83 -14.60
C PRO A 249 -2.44 -3.80 -14.33
N ARG A 250 -1.69 -3.56 -13.26
CA ARG A 250 -0.68 -4.48 -12.70
C ARG A 250 -1.06 -4.90 -11.28
N ARG A 251 -1.70 -4.00 -10.55
CA ARG A 251 -2.20 -4.25 -9.21
C ARG A 251 -3.57 -3.61 -9.04
N LEU A 252 -4.47 -4.36 -8.41
CA LEU A 252 -5.77 -3.91 -7.95
C LEU A 252 -5.81 -4.04 -6.43
N THR A 253 -6.23 -3.00 -5.72
CA THR A 253 -6.49 -3.05 -4.28
C THR A 253 -7.92 -2.61 -4.04
N PHE A 254 -8.79 -3.55 -3.66
CA PHE A 254 -10.22 -3.28 -3.45
C PHE A 254 -10.55 -3.31 -1.97
N VAL A 255 -11.16 -2.24 -1.47
CA VAL A 255 -11.75 -2.20 -0.13
C VAL A 255 -13.26 -2.14 -0.30
N TRP A 256 -13.95 -3.21 0.12
CA TRP A 256 -15.39 -3.35 -0.14
C TRP A 256 -16.12 -4.07 0.99
N SER A 257 -17.17 -3.43 1.52
CA SER A 257 -17.97 -3.99 2.62
C SER A 257 -18.67 -5.30 2.26
N GLY A 258 -19.00 -5.50 0.97
CA GLY A 258 -19.66 -6.73 0.48
C GLY A 258 -18.84 -8.01 0.66
N PHE A 259 -17.52 -7.91 0.88
CA PHE A 259 -16.70 -9.08 1.21
C PHE A 259 -17.06 -9.73 2.55
N ALA A 260 -17.67 -8.98 3.47
CA ALA A 260 -18.10 -9.52 4.76
C ALA A 260 -19.15 -10.64 4.59
N GLU A 261 -20.10 -10.46 3.67
CA GLU A 261 -21.13 -11.46 3.36
C GLU A 261 -20.52 -12.75 2.79
N ARG A 262 -19.37 -12.61 2.13
CA ARG A 262 -18.58 -13.70 1.55
C ARG A 262 -17.57 -14.31 2.53
N LYS A 263 -17.55 -13.85 3.78
CA LYS A 263 -16.55 -14.23 4.81
C LYS A 263 -15.10 -14.00 4.36
N GLN A 264 -14.89 -13.03 3.46
CA GLN A 264 -13.60 -12.63 2.94
C GLN A 264 -13.08 -11.39 3.69
N PRO A 265 -11.75 -11.17 3.74
CA PRO A 265 -11.18 -9.92 4.22
C PRO A 265 -11.75 -8.68 3.51
N LEU A 266 -11.99 -7.60 4.27
CA LEU A 266 -12.51 -6.30 3.78
C LEU A 266 -11.68 -5.70 2.63
N ARG A 267 -10.37 -5.97 2.63
CA ARG A 267 -9.44 -5.57 1.58
C ARG A 267 -8.99 -6.80 0.82
N GLN A 268 -9.01 -6.74 -0.50
CA GLN A 268 -8.52 -7.77 -1.42
C GLN A 268 -7.50 -7.16 -2.38
N ILE A 269 -6.48 -7.92 -2.75
CA ILE A 269 -5.42 -7.48 -3.67
C ILE A 269 -5.28 -8.48 -4.81
N TYR A 270 -5.30 -8.00 -6.03
CA TYR A 270 -5.05 -8.82 -7.22
C TYR A 270 -3.84 -8.28 -7.98
N TYR A 271 -2.99 -9.18 -8.44
CA TYR A 271 -1.83 -8.85 -9.29
C TYR A 271 -2.06 -9.44 -10.66
N LEU A 272 -1.91 -8.61 -11.69
CA LEU A 272 -1.96 -9.05 -13.07
C LEU A 272 -0.53 -9.39 -13.52
N SER A 273 -0.40 -10.54 -14.18
CA SER A 273 0.86 -11.05 -14.76
C SER A 273 1.27 -10.27 -16.00
#